data_AF-A0A2V8GU55-F1
#
_entry.id   AF-A0A2V8GU55-F1
#
_cell.length_a   1.000
_cell.length_b   1.000
_cell.length_c   1.000
_cell.angle_alpha   90.00
_cell.angle_beta   90.00
_cell.angle_gamma   90.00
#
_symmetry.space_group_name_H-M   'P 1'
#
loop_
_entity.id
_entity.type
_entity.pdbx_description
1 polymer ?
#
loop_
_entity_poly.entity_id
_entity_poly.type
_entity_poly.pdbx_seq_one_letter_code
_entity_poly.pdbx_strand_id
1 'polypeptide(L)'
;MGFCTHQYAPILEQSLPCIAAGHKNSKLYQWMDTSYFDEMIQHLVKNQTFLNPTLDFAWKGIIDRTPQFELEDQKLFFNPALQYVPEDERLVTLGQYHWADARPASDREQFLTGYKKVQEFLRKFVTAGGKLYSGTDSASANTPGLALHHEMQLFVDAGIPPMQALLSSTKWAAEMARMDKNLGTVEPGKYGDLVILAADPLKDIHNTQTVEKVIKGGVMQNIGYHADYDAPFHLTGPLTKHLYSQPPVIANLEPALIVQGSEVWVRVTGANFSPNSVVLFDGKPVETKFVGDNELHGRLTANQTSHPGNYLIGVETPKPGGGVAGGLGLIVDYR
;
A
#
# COMPACT_ATOMS: atom_id res chain seq x y z
N MET A 1 -20.59 0.34 16.49
CA MET A 1 -21.62 -0.55 15.88
C MET A 1 -22.20 0.19 14.68
N GLY A 2 -22.06 -0.38 13.47
CA GLY A 2 -22.57 0.11 12.16
C GLY A 2 -21.86 1.39 11.68
N PHE A 3 -21.26 1.49 10.50
CA PHE A 3 -21.70 1.04 9.18
C PHE A 3 -20.50 0.85 8.23
N CYS A 4 -20.48 -0.26 7.49
CA CYS A 4 -19.84 -0.39 6.18
C CYS A 4 -20.97 -0.71 5.20
N THR A 5 -21.27 0.19 4.27
CA THR A 5 -22.14 -0.07 3.12
C THR A 5 -21.61 0.74 1.95
N HIS A 6 -21.03 0.09 0.94
CA HIS A 6 -21.65 -0.03 -0.38
C HIS A 6 -20.81 -0.90 -1.32
N GLN A 7 -21.47 -1.96 -1.81
CA GLN A 7 -21.49 -2.45 -3.19
C GLN A 7 -20.21 -2.26 -4.00
N TYR A 8 -19.36 -3.29 -4.08
CA TYR A 8 -18.83 -3.92 -5.31
C TYR A 8 -17.65 -4.86 -4.94
N ALA A 9 -17.90 -6.01 -4.30
CA ALA A 9 -17.09 -7.24 -4.41
C ALA A 9 -17.55 -8.30 -3.36
N PRO A 10 -18.23 -9.41 -3.75
CA PRO A 10 -18.75 -10.39 -2.79
C PRO A 10 -17.70 -11.27 -2.09
N ILE A 11 -16.40 -11.06 -2.30
CA ILE A 11 -15.33 -11.97 -1.84
C ILE A 11 -14.37 -11.30 -0.83
N LEU A 12 -14.40 -9.97 -0.67
CA LEU A 12 -13.41 -9.23 0.14
C LEU A 12 -13.98 -8.63 1.44
N GLU A 13 -15.26 -8.79 1.73
CA GLU A 13 -15.96 -8.13 2.85
C GLU A 13 -15.67 -8.70 4.26
N GLN A 14 -14.77 -9.67 4.42
CA GLN A 14 -14.51 -10.28 5.75
C GLN A 14 -13.05 -10.29 6.22
N SER A 15 -12.08 -9.76 5.46
CA SER A 15 -10.67 -10.13 5.70
C SER A 15 -9.63 -9.01 5.84
N LEU A 16 -9.96 -7.71 5.85
CA LEU A 16 -8.92 -6.68 5.99
C LEU A 16 -9.29 -5.50 6.91
N PRO A 17 -9.17 -5.64 8.25
CA PRO A 17 -9.00 -4.48 9.11
C PRO A 17 -7.62 -3.88 8.84
N CYS A 18 -7.62 -2.56 8.62
CA CYS A 18 -6.48 -1.67 8.41
C CYS A 18 -5.11 -2.26 8.81
N ILE A 19 -4.31 -2.62 7.81
CA ILE A 19 -2.87 -2.75 7.98
C ILE A 19 -2.39 -1.40 8.52
N ALA A 20 -1.73 -1.40 9.67
CA ALA A 20 -1.02 -0.23 10.17
C ALA A 20 0.19 0.01 9.26
N ALA A 21 -0.06 0.48 8.04
CA ALA A 21 0.97 0.86 7.10
C ALA A 21 1.68 2.09 7.67
N GLY A 22 2.77 1.83 8.38
CA GLY A 22 3.69 2.84 8.87
C GLY A 22 4.56 3.34 7.73
N HIS A 23 4.18 4.44 7.11
CA HIS A 23 5.11 5.34 6.43
C HIS A 23 4.54 6.77 6.45
N LYS A 24 5.31 7.75 6.97
CA LYS A 24 5.09 9.22 6.96
C LYS A 24 3.62 9.75 6.96
N ASN A 25 2.69 9.08 7.65
CA ASN A 25 1.30 9.48 7.92
C ASN A 25 1.21 10.64 8.92
N SER A 26 2.07 11.62 8.71
CA SER A 26 2.20 12.76 9.57
C SER A 26 1.37 13.88 8.98
N LYS A 27 0.64 14.54 9.86
CA LYS A 27 -0.03 15.82 9.60
C LYS A 27 0.94 16.92 9.12
N LEU A 28 2.25 16.64 8.95
CA LEU A 28 3.29 17.61 8.59
C LEU A 28 2.93 18.47 7.37
N TYR A 29 2.31 17.89 6.33
CA TYR A 29 1.97 18.66 5.13
C TYR A 29 0.86 19.68 5.36
N GLN A 30 -0.03 19.45 6.34
CA GLN A 30 -1.04 20.45 6.72
C GLN A 30 -0.40 21.66 7.40
N TRP A 31 0.79 21.49 7.99
CA TRP A 31 1.56 22.56 8.65
C TRP A 31 2.49 23.29 7.69
N MET A 32 2.48 22.96 6.39
CA MET A 32 3.13 23.80 5.40
C MET A 32 2.55 25.22 5.49
N ASP A 33 3.41 26.17 5.83
CA ASP A 33 3.09 27.58 5.82
C ASP A 33 3.34 28.11 4.41
N THR A 34 2.24 28.47 3.74
CA THR A 34 2.25 28.88 2.33
C THR A 34 2.94 30.23 2.11
N SER A 35 3.16 31.01 3.18
CA SER A 35 3.88 32.28 3.10
C SER A 35 5.36 32.11 2.72
N TYR A 36 5.95 30.94 3.00
CA TYR A 36 7.34 30.63 2.64
C TYR A 36 7.48 30.01 1.24
N PHE A 37 6.38 29.74 0.52
CA PHE A 37 6.44 29.00 -0.75
C PHE A 37 7.30 29.72 -1.78
N ASP A 38 7.08 31.03 -1.96
CA ASP A 38 7.76 31.78 -3.01
C ASP A 38 9.27 31.87 -2.74
N GLU A 39 9.69 32.11 -1.50
CA GLU A 39 11.09 32.12 -1.09
C GLU A 39 11.75 30.75 -1.32
N MET A 40 11.11 29.66 -0.84
CA MET A 40 11.64 28.31 -1.03
C MET A 40 11.72 27.94 -2.50
N ILE A 41 10.68 28.23 -3.29
CA ILE A 41 10.65 27.92 -4.73
C ILE A 41 11.78 28.66 -5.45
N GLN A 42 11.95 29.96 -5.18
CA GLN A 42 13.05 30.72 -5.77
C GLN A 42 14.41 30.13 -5.41
N HIS A 43 14.59 29.71 -4.15
CA HIS A 43 15.80 29.05 -3.70
C HIS A 43 16.04 27.72 -4.44
N LEU A 44 15.02 26.86 -4.55
CA LEU A 44 15.12 25.57 -5.22
C LEU A 44 15.41 25.71 -6.72
N VAL A 45 14.72 26.64 -7.39
CA VAL A 45 14.94 26.93 -8.81
C VAL A 45 16.35 27.46 -9.04
N LYS A 46 16.81 28.42 -8.22
CA LYS A 46 18.17 28.97 -8.30
C LYS A 46 19.24 27.90 -8.17
N ASN A 47 19.03 26.90 -7.32
CA ASN A 47 19.95 25.79 -7.10
C ASN A 47 19.74 24.60 -8.06
N GLN A 48 18.85 24.74 -9.05
CA GLN A 48 18.53 23.69 -10.02
C GLN A 48 18.09 22.36 -9.37
N THR A 49 17.36 22.46 -8.26
CA THR A 49 16.88 21.28 -7.53
C THR A 49 15.81 20.54 -8.33
N PHE A 50 15.93 19.22 -8.37
CA PHE A 50 14.87 18.34 -8.85
C PHE A 50 14.04 17.83 -7.67
N LEU A 51 12.72 17.86 -7.81
CA LEU A 51 11.80 17.45 -6.74
C LEU A 51 11.02 16.20 -7.15
N ASN A 52 10.94 15.22 -6.25
CA ASN A 52 10.04 14.09 -6.38
C ASN A 52 9.08 14.07 -5.18
N PRO A 53 7.78 14.29 -5.43
CA PRO A 53 6.79 14.32 -4.36
C PRO A 53 6.24 12.93 -3.99
N THR A 54 6.31 11.94 -4.89
CA THR A 54 5.79 10.57 -4.72
C THR A 54 4.35 10.60 -4.19
N LEU A 55 3.49 11.34 -4.89
CA LEU A 55 2.12 11.63 -4.48
C LEU A 55 1.28 10.36 -4.38
N ASP A 56 1.41 9.45 -5.34
CA ASP A 56 0.61 8.23 -5.38
C ASP A 56 0.82 7.41 -4.11
N PHE A 57 2.08 7.14 -3.76
CA PHE A 57 2.43 6.41 -2.54
C PHE A 57 1.85 7.07 -1.27
N ALA A 58 1.98 8.40 -1.17
CA ALA A 58 1.61 9.14 0.04
C ALA A 58 0.11 9.38 0.19
N TRP A 59 -0.64 9.46 -0.91
CA TRP A 59 -2.01 10.00 -0.89
C TRP A 59 -3.07 9.10 -1.52
N LYS A 60 -2.71 7.99 -2.20
CA LYS A 60 -3.68 7.15 -2.92
C LYS A 60 -4.84 6.59 -2.09
N GLY A 61 -4.75 6.59 -0.76
CA GLY A 61 -5.84 6.17 0.11
C GLY A 61 -6.87 7.23 0.49
N ILE A 62 -6.76 8.47 -0.02
CA ILE A 62 -7.64 9.58 0.39
C ILE A 62 -8.04 10.55 -0.73
N ILE A 63 -7.57 10.33 -1.95
CA ILE A 63 -7.76 11.25 -3.09
C ILE A 63 -8.96 10.85 -3.94
N ASP A 64 -9.48 11.78 -4.73
CA ASP A 64 -10.65 11.52 -5.61
C ASP A 64 -10.38 10.40 -6.65
N ARG A 65 -9.10 10.16 -6.98
CA ARG A 65 -8.69 9.09 -7.91
C ARG A 65 -8.62 7.70 -7.28
N THR A 66 -8.76 7.57 -5.96
CA THR A 66 -8.65 6.28 -5.24
C THR A 66 -9.46 5.16 -5.91
N PRO A 67 -10.75 5.33 -6.24
CA PRO A 67 -11.53 4.24 -6.87
C PRO A 67 -11.02 3.84 -8.25
N GLN A 68 -10.48 4.78 -9.03
CA GLN A 68 -9.93 4.50 -10.35
C GLN A 68 -8.62 3.72 -10.23
N PHE A 69 -7.69 4.21 -9.40
CA PHE A 69 -6.37 3.62 -9.25
C PHE A 69 -6.45 2.23 -8.62
N GLU A 70 -7.30 2.05 -7.61
CA GLU A 70 -7.56 0.76 -7.00
C GLU A 70 -8.10 -0.24 -8.04
N LEU A 71 -9.05 0.16 -8.89
CA LEU A 71 -9.59 -0.71 -9.93
C LEU A 71 -8.52 -1.10 -10.97
N GLU A 72 -7.64 -0.17 -11.35
CA GLU A 72 -6.52 -0.45 -12.27
C GLU A 72 -5.53 -1.45 -11.68
N ASP A 73 -5.15 -1.26 -10.41
CA ASP A 73 -4.25 -2.15 -9.68
C ASP A 73 -4.87 -3.53 -9.45
N GLN A 74 -6.15 -3.59 -9.09
CA GLN A 74 -6.89 -4.84 -8.97
C GLN A 74 -6.89 -5.60 -10.31
N LYS A 75 -7.25 -4.94 -11.41
CA LYS A 75 -7.23 -5.57 -12.75
C LYS A 75 -5.86 -6.14 -13.10
N LEU A 76 -4.79 -5.45 -12.73
CA LEU A 76 -3.44 -5.95 -12.89
C LEU A 76 -3.19 -7.19 -12.02
N PHE A 77 -3.41 -7.10 -10.71
CA PHE A 77 -3.08 -8.18 -9.77
C PHE A 77 -4.00 -9.41 -9.83
N PHE A 78 -5.19 -9.28 -10.42
CA PHE A 78 -6.09 -10.39 -10.74
C PHE A 78 -5.83 -11.00 -12.12
N ASN A 79 -4.84 -10.49 -12.89
CA ASN A 79 -4.41 -11.12 -14.12
C ASN A 79 -3.80 -12.51 -13.82
N PRO A 80 -4.32 -13.61 -14.38
CA PRO A 80 -3.75 -14.95 -14.18
C PRO A 80 -2.30 -15.07 -14.64
N ALA A 81 -1.84 -14.20 -15.54
CA ALA A 81 -0.44 -14.18 -15.96
C ALA A 81 0.52 -13.59 -14.91
N LEU A 82 0.01 -13.08 -13.78
CA LEU A 82 0.78 -12.51 -12.67
C LEU A 82 0.70 -13.35 -11.38
N GLN A 83 0.36 -14.65 -11.47
CA GLN A 83 0.26 -15.53 -10.29
C GLN A 83 1.57 -15.65 -9.50
N TYR A 84 2.72 -15.39 -10.13
CA TYR A 84 4.03 -15.39 -9.49
C TYR A 84 4.25 -14.22 -8.51
N VAL A 85 3.39 -13.18 -8.54
CA VAL A 85 3.40 -12.13 -7.52
C VAL A 85 2.76 -12.69 -6.24
N PRO A 86 3.50 -12.78 -5.11
CA PRO A 86 2.96 -13.34 -3.88
C PRO A 86 1.67 -12.66 -3.44
N GLU A 87 0.72 -13.44 -2.91
CA GLU A 87 -0.57 -12.92 -2.43
C GLU A 87 -0.38 -11.80 -1.39
N ASP A 88 0.54 -11.98 -0.44
CA ASP A 88 0.77 -11.00 0.62
C ASP A 88 1.29 -9.66 0.08
N GLU A 89 2.14 -9.67 -0.97
CA GLU A 89 2.61 -8.45 -1.65
C GLU A 89 1.45 -7.71 -2.35
N ARG A 90 0.54 -8.47 -2.98
CA ARG A 90 -0.67 -7.92 -3.61
C ARG A 90 -1.59 -7.30 -2.56
N LEU A 91 -1.84 -8.01 -1.46
CA LEU A 91 -2.69 -7.55 -0.36
C LEU A 91 -2.13 -6.31 0.32
N VAL A 92 -0.81 -6.22 0.53
CA VAL A 92 -0.18 -5.01 1.08
C VAL A 92 -0.33 -3.82 0.16
N THR A 93 -0.11 -4.01 -1.14
CA THR A 93 -0.21 -2.93 -2.14
C THR A 93 -1.65 -2.42 -2.24
N LEU A 94 -2.63 -3.33 -2.32
CA LEU A 94 -4.06 -2.99 -2.37
C LEU A 94 -4.55 -2.40 -1.04
N GLY A 95 -4.06 -2.90 0.09
CA GLY A 95 -4.39 -2.38 1.42
C GLY A 95 -3.99 -0.92 1.63
N GLN A 96 -3.02 -0.40 0.86
CA GLN A 96 -2.64 1.02 0.90
C GLN A 96 -3.76 1.95 0.41
N TYR A 97 -4.78 1.47 -0.30
CA TYR A 97 -5.94 2.31 -0.67
C TYR A 97 -6.86 2.60 0.53
N HIS A 98 -6.71 1.87 1.64
CA HIS A 98 -7.65 1.89 2.76
C HIS A 98 -7.07 2.40 4.08
N TRP A 99 -5.83 2.92 4.09
CA TRP A 99 -5.20 3.40 5.34
C TRP A 99 -5.99 4.54 6.01
N ALA A 100 -6.78 5.29 5.24
CA ALA A 100 -7.57 6.41 5.73
C ALA A 100 -8.94 6.00 6.27
N ASP A 101 -9.43 4.78 5.98
CA ASP A 101 -10.83 4.39 6.26
C ASP A 101 -11.14 4.33 7.75
N ALA A 102 -10.20 3.88 8.57
CA ALA A 102 -10.35 3.86 10.03
C ALA A 102 -10.06 5.22 10.71
N ARG A 103 -9.67 6.25 9.95
CA ARG A 103 -9.34 7.58 10.52
C ARG A 103 -10.62 8.40 10.77
N PRO A 104 -10.65 9.22 11.84
CA PRO A 104 -11.71 10.20 12.04
C PRO A 104 -11.84 11.15 10.85
N ALA A 105 -13.06 11.64 10.57
CA ALA A 105 -13.31 12.58 9.48
C ALA A 105 -12.42 13.84 9.57
N SER A 106 -12.23 14.39 10.78
CA SER A 106 -11.36 15.54 11.03
C SER A 106 -9.89 15.30 10.67
N ASP A 107 -9.40 14.06 10.79
CA ASP A 107 -8.05 13.70 10.39
C ASP A 107 -7.94 13.61 8.86
N ARG A 108 -8.96 13.02 8.21
CA ARG A 108 -9.03 12.95 6.75
C ARG A 108 -9.06 14.32 6.09
N GLU A 109 -9.86 15.26 6.62
CA GLU A 109 -9.91 16.65 6.14
C GLU A 109 -8.54 17.36 6.27
N GLN A 110 -7.83 17.07 7.35
CA GLN A 110 -6.49 17.58 7.63
C GLN A 110 -5.46 17.08 6.61
N PHE A 111 -5.49 15.78 6.29
CA PHE A 111 -4.69 15.20 5.20
C PHE A 111 -5.02 15.86 3.86
N LEU A 112 -6.30 15.95 3.49
CA LEU A 112 -6.72 16.60 2.23
C LEU A 112 -6.28 18.06 2.13
N THR A 113 -6.26 18.79 3.25
CA THR A 113 -5.72 20.15 3.32
C THR A 113 -4.22 20.17 3.02
N GLY A 114 -3.46 19.25 3.61
CA GLY A 114 -2.04 19.08 3.32
C GLY A 114 -1.78 18.72 1.84
N TYR A 115 -2.57 17.82 1.28
CA TYR A 115 -2.49 17.43 -0.13
C TYR A 115 -2.67 18.64 -1.06
N LYS A 116 -3.69 19.47 -0.83
CA LYS A 116 -3.92 20.70 -1.61
C LYS A 116 -2.76 21.69 -1.52
N LYS A 117 -2.13 21.84 -0.35
CA LYS A 117 -0.93 22.68 -0.18
C LYS A 117 0.26 22.14 -0.96
N VAL A 118 0.45 20.82 -0.97
CA VAL A 118 1.48 20.18 -1.81
C VAL A 118 1.20 20.43 -3.29
N GLN A 119 -0.05 20.23 -3.75
CA GLN A 119 -0.43 20.54 -5.14
C GLN A 119 -0.15 22.00 -5.51
N GLU A 120 -0.50 22.96 -4.65
CA GLU A 120 -0.19 24.38 -4.85
C GLU A 120 1.33 24.62 -4.98
N PHE A 121 2.12 24.05 -4.08
CA PHE A 121 3.57 24.16 -4.10
C PHE A 121 4.15 23.63 -5.40
N LEU A 122 3.75 22.42 -5.82
CA LEU A 122 4.24 21.77 -7.04
C LEU A 122 3.89 22.59 -8.28
N ARG A 123 2.66 23.09 -8.37
CA ARG A 123 2.23 23.96 -9.48
C ARG A 123 3.07 25.23 -9.55
N LYS A 124 3.26 25.92 -8.41
CA LYS A 124 4.08 27.14 -8.36
C LYS A 124 5.54 26.86 -8.69
N PHE A 125 6.09 25.76 -8.18
CA PHE A 125 7.47 25.34 -8.42
C PHE A 125 7.73 25.11 -9.91
N VAL A 126 6.88 24.32 -10.59
CA VAL A 126 7.01 24.08 -12.03
C VAL A 126 6.79 25.35 -12.85
N THR A 127 5.82 26.20 -12.46
CA THR A 127 5.57 27.50 -13.11
C THR A 127 6.80 28.42 -13.02
N ALA A 128 7.55 28.37 -11.92
CA ALA A 128 8.78 29.13 -11.73
C ALA A 128 10.00 28.55 -12.49
N GLY A 129 9.83 27.48 -13.26
CA GLY A 129 10.91 26.81 -14.00
C GLY A 129 11.56 25.65 -13.25
N GLY A 130 10.99 25.26 -12.10
CA GLY A 130 11.39 24.05 -11.37
C GLY A 130 11.09 22.77 -12.16
N LYS A 131 11.85 21.70 -11.87
CA LYS A 131 11.72 20.41 -12.56
C LYS A 131 11.33 19.32 -11.57
N LEU A 132 10.27 18.61 -11.90
CA LEU A 132 9.88 17.41 -11.18
C LEU A 132 10.54 16.17 -11.78
N TYR A 133 10.65 15.11 -10.99
CA TYR A 133 10.74 13.76 -11.53
C TYR A 133 9.68 12.87 -10.90
N SER A 134 9.07 12.02 -11.73
CA SER A 134 8.06 11.07 -11.29
C SER A 134 8.74 9.88 -10.63
N GLY A 135 8.32 9.55 -9.41
CA GLY A 135 8.87 8.45 -8.62
C GLY A 135 7.73 7.67 -7.98
N THR A 136 7.89 6.36 -7.87
CA THR A 136 6.79 5.46 -7.50
C THR A 136 6.93 4.85 -6.11
N ASP A 137 8.16 4.73 -5.60
CA ASP A 137 8.46 3.91 -4.42
C ASP A 137 7.89 2.48 -4.53
N SER A 138 7.92 1.88 -5.73
CA SER A 138 7.24 0.60 -5.99
C SER A 138 7.74 -0.57 -5.11
N ALA A 139 8.97 -0.51 -4.60
CA ALA A 139 9.47 -1.50 -3.63
C ALA A 139 8.85 -1.35 -2.22
N SER A 140 8.11 -0.26 -1.98
CA SER A 140 7.53 0.15 -0.70
C SER A 140 5.99 0.01 -0.68
N ALA A 141 5.40 -0.91 -1.47
CA ALA A 141 3.94 -1.15 -1.61
C ALA A 141 3.17 -0.26 -2.59
N ASN A 142 3.84 0.16 -3.66
CA ASN A 142 3.20 0.80 -4.81
C ASN A 142 3.29 -0.09 -6.04
N THR A 143 2.25 -0.09 -6.87
CA THR A 143 2.13 -1.03 -7.99
C THR A 143 3.18 -0.77 -9.06
N PRO A 144 4.14 -1.69 -9.31
CA PRO A 144 5.15 -1.51 -10.33
C PRO A 144 4.54 -1.26 -11.72
N GLY A 145 5.10 -0.32 -12.46
CA GLY A 145 4.54 0.12 -13.74
C GLY A 145 3.41 1.14 -13.57
N LEU A 146 2.25 0.71 -13.05
CA LEU A 146 1.05 1.56 -12.94
C LEU A 146 1.25 2.81 -12.09
N ALA A 147 1.93 2.72 -10.94
CA ALA A 147 2.12 3.84 -10.03
C ALA A 147 2.83 5.05 -10.70
N LEU A 148 3.65 4.83 -11.73
CA LEU A 148 4.30 5.93 -12.47
C LEU A 148 3.27 6.72 -13.30
N HIS A 149 2.29 6.02 -13.87
CA HIS A 149 1.18 6.62 -14.60
C HIS A 149 0.20 7.33 -13.67
N HIS A 150 -0.04 6.77 -12.47
CA HIS A 150 -0.80 7.41 -11.42
C HIS A 150 -0.13 8.72 -10.97
N GLU A 151 1.18 8.71 -10.70
CA GLU A 151 1.95 9.91 -10.33
C GLU A 151 1.80 11.05 -11.37
N MET A 152 1.89 10.74 -12.66
CA MET A 152 1.70 11.74 -13.72
C MET A 152 0.26 12.28 -13.78
N GLN A 153 -0.75 11.46 -13.51
CA GLN A 153 -2.13 11.92 -13.37
C GLN A 153 -2.29 12.89 -12.19
N LEU A 154 -1.63 12.62 -11.06
CA LEU A 154 -1.67 13.48 -9.88
C LEU A 154 -0.94 14.82 -10.11
N PHE A 155 0.08 14.85 -10.96
CA PHE A 155 0.69 16.11 -11.40
C PHE A 155 -0.29 16.95 -12.20
N VAL A 156 -1.04 16.33 -13.12
CA VAL A 156 -2.08 17.03 -13.89
C VAL A 156 -3.21 17.52 -12.97
N ASP A 157 -3.61 16.74 -11.97
CA ASP A 157 -4.59 17.19 -10.96
C ASP A 157 -4.08 18.39 -10.15
N ALA A 158 -2.77 18.49 -9.92
CA ALA A 158 -2.15 19.66 -9.30
C ALA A 158 -2.13 20.90 -10.21
N GLY A 159 -2.57 20.78 -11.47
CA GLY A 159 -2.57 21.85 -12.46
C GLY A 159 -1.28 21.95 -13.27
N ILE A 160 -0.45 20.91 -13.28
CA ILE A 160 0.75 20.84 -14.13
C ILE A 160 0.32 20.38 -15.54
N PRO A 161 0.68 21.10 -16.62
CA PRO A 161 0.41 20.70 -17.99
C PRO A 161 0.84 19.25 -18.32
N PRO A 162 0.08 18.48 -19.12
CA PRO A 162 0.42 17.10 -19.47
C PRO A 162 1.84 16.93 -20.05
N MET A 163 2.29 17.87 -20.88
CA MET A 163 3.67 17.83 -21.40
C MET A 163 4.72 17.91 -20.28
N GLN A 164 4.50 18.72 -19.24
CA GLN A 164 5.43 18.81 -18.11
C GLN A 164 5.39 17.56 -17.22
N ALA A 165 4.23 16.92 -17.08
CA ALA A 165 4.12 15.61 -16.45
C ALA A 165 4.82 14.50 -17.26
N LEU A 166 4.84 14.57 -18.59
CA LEU A 166 5.65 13.66 -19.41
C LEU A 166 7.16 13.92 -19.25
N LEU A 167 7.55 15.20 -19.19
CA LEU A 167 8.96 15.57 -19.01
C LEU A 167 9.52 15.07 -17.67
N SER A 168 8.72 15.01 -16.60
CA SER A 168 9.15 14.47 -15.31
C SER A 168 9.50 12.99 -15.34
N SER A 169 8.95 12.22 -16.28
CA SER A 169 9.27 10.79 -16.48
C SER A 169 10.27 10.54 -17.62
N THR A 170 10.70 11.58 -18.32
CA THR A 170 11.55 11.46 -19.52
C THR A 170 12.77 12.39 -19.43
N LYS A 171 12.71 13.57 -20.02
CA LYS A 171 13.83 14.51 -20.13
C LYS A 171 14.36 14.94 -18.77
N TRP A 172 13.50 15.38 -17.85
CA TRP A 172 13.93 15.89 -16.55
C TRP A 172 14.51 14.78 -15.66
N ALA A 173 13.95 13.57 -15.73
CA ALA A 173 14.53 12.40 -15.06
C ALA A 173 15.92 12.06 -15.61
N ALA A 174 16.11 12.10 -16.94
CA ALA A 174 17.41 11.86 -17.55
C ALA A 174 18.44 12.95 -17.19
N GLU A 175 18.04 14.21 -17.13
CA GLU A 175 18.89 15.32 -16.67
C GLU A 175 19.30 15.15 -15.20
N MET A 176 18.36 14.79 -14.33
CA MET A 176 18.62 14.51 -12.92
C MET A 176 19.65 13.38 -12.75
N ALA A 177 19.49 12.30 -13.52
CA ALA A 177 20.40 11.16 -13.53
C ALA A 177 21.72 11.43 -14.29
N ARG A 178 21.90 12.62 -14.88
CA ARG A 178 23.04 12.98 -15.75
C ARG A 178 23.22 12.02 -16.94
N MET A 179 22.10 11.50 -17.44
CA MET A 179 22.00 10.60 -18.59
C MET A 179 21.36 11.27 -19.80
N ASP A 180 21.07 12.58 -19.74
CA ASP A 180 20.41 13.37 -20.77
C ASP A 180 21.13 13.37 -22.12
N LYS A 181 22.45 13.11 -22.13
CA LYS A 181 23.22 12.89 -23.37
C LYS A 181 22.77 11.65 -24.15
N ASN A 182 22.28 10.62 -23.45
CA ASN A 182 21.96 9.31 -24.03
C ASN A 182 20.47 8.96 -23.96
N LEU A 183 19.69 9.60 -23.08
CA LEU A 183 18.30 9.26 -22.76
C LEU A 183 17.39 10.49 -22.63
N GLY A 184 16.08 10.24 -22.49
CA GLY A 184 15.09 11.21 -22.05
C GLY A 184 14.39 12.00 -23.15
N THR A 185 14.93 12.05 -24.37
CA THR A 185 14.28 12.65 -25.54
C THR A 185 14.53 11.83 -26.80
N VAL A 186 13.68 12.00 -27.81
CA VAL A 186 13.83 11.36 -29.12
C VAL A 186 14.68 12.26 -30.02
N GLU A 187 15.99 12.03 -30.01
CA GLU A 187 16.98 12.82 -30.76
C GLU A 187 18.04 11.89 -31.40
N PRO A 188 18.57 12.22 -32.59
CA PRO A 188 19.68 11.47 -33.18
C PRO A 188 20.88 11.37 -32.23
N GLY A 189 21.47 10.18 -32.13
CA GLY A 189 22.62 9.91 -31.27
C GLY A 189 22.30 9.41 -29.85
N LYS A 190 21.02 9.42 -29.44
CA LYS A 190 20.55 8.82 -28.19
C LYS A 190 20.19 7.34 -28.35
N TYR A 191 20.03 6.63 -27.24
CA TYR A 191 19.60 5.23 -27.27
C TYR A 191 18.20 5.11 -27.88
N GLY A 192 17.97 4.01 -28.60
CA GLY A 192 16.66 3.66 -29.17
C GLY A 192 15.69 3.14 -28.11
N ASP A 193 15.50 3.91 -27.04
CA ASP A 193 14.59 3.61 -25.92
C ASP A 193 13.29 4.39 -26.14
N LEU A 194 12.24 3.69 -26.57
CA LEU A 194 10.97 4.29 -26.98
C LEU A 194 9.80 3.54 -26.35
N VAL A 195 8.77 4.29 -25.97
CA VAL A 195 7.46 3.77 -25.59
C VAL A 195 6.46 4.31 -26.60
N ILE A 196 5.73 3.43 -27.27
CA ILE A 196 4.71 3.77 -28.27
C ILE A 196 3.34 3.64 -27.61
N LEU A 197 2.56 4.72 -27.65
CA LEU A 197 1.23 4.80 -27.06
C LEU A 197 0.17 4.77 -28.17
N ALA A 198 -0.94 4.07 -27.93
CA ALA A 198 -2.06 4.02 -28.87
C ALA A 198 -2.89 5.32 -28.87
N ALA A 199 -2.77 6.15 -27.83
CA ALA A 199 -3.47 7.41 -27.69
C ALA A 199 -2.54 8.56 -27.24
N ASP A 200 -2.94 9.79 -27.56
CA ASP A 200 -2.14 11.00 -27.30
C ASP A 200 -2.18 11.40 -25.81
N PRO A 201 -1.05 11.34 -25.08
CA PRO A 201 -0.98 11.70 -23.66
C PRO A 201 -1.12 13.20 -23.39
N LEU A 202 -1.07 14.06 -24.42
CA LEU A 202 -1.28 15.50 -24.24
C LEU A 202 -2.77 15.89 -24.21
N LYS A 203 -3.64 15.03 -24.75
CA LYS A 203 -5.10 15.20 -24.65
C LYS A 203 -5.63 14.71 -23.31
N ASP A 204 -5.07 13.59 -22.84
CA ASP A 204 -5.34 13.02 -21.53
C ASP A 204 -4.10 12.26 -21.07
N ILE A 205 -3.53 12.64 -19.94
CA ILE A 205 -2.31 12.03 -19.40
C ILE A 205 -2.52 10.56 -19.02
N HIS A 206 -3.78 10.13 -18.78
CA HIS A 206 -4.13 8.72 -18.59
C HIS A 206 -3.72 7.85 -19.79
N ASN A 207 -3.69 8.42 -21.01
CA ASN A 207 -3.27 7.71 -22.22
C ASN A 207 -1.83 7.21 -22.17
N THR A 208 -1.01 7.65 -21.20
CA THR A 208 0.30 7.03 -20.95
C THR A 208 0.21 5.53 -20.63
N GLN A 209 -0.94 5.03 -20.17
CA GLN A 209 -1.17 3.60 -19.94
C GLN A 209 -1.48 2.81 -21.23
N THR A 210 -1.70 3.47 -22.37
CA THR A 210 -2.05 2.81 -23.65
C THR A 210 -0.83 2.28 -24.40
N VAL A 211 0.12 1.69 -23.66
CA VAL A 211 1.39 1.19 -24.21
C VAL A 211 1.14 0.06 -25.20
N GLU A 212 1.43 0.31 -26.47
CA GLU A 212 1.33 -0.69 -27.55
C GLU A 212 2.65 -1.44 -27.72
N LYS A 213 3.78 -0.71 -27.64
CA LYS A 213 5.12 -1.23 -27.89
C LYS A 213 6.15 -0.55 -27.01
N VAL A 214 7.15 -1.31 -26.61
CA VAL A 214 8.36 -0.80 -25.94
C VAL A 214 9.57 -1.24 -26.74
N ILE A 215 10.48 -0.31 -27.01
CA ILE A 215 11.76 -0.55 -27.67
C ILE A 215 12.83 -0.16 -26.66
N LYS A 216 13.81 -1.05 -26.44
CA LYS A 216 14.96 -0.79 -25.56
C LYS A 216 16.23 -1.10 -26.32
N GLY A 217 17.13 -0.12 -26.43
CA GLY A 217 18.36 -0.22 -27.21
C GLY A 217 18.12 -0.52 -28.69
N GLY A 218 16.97 -0.09 -29.25
CA GLY A 218 16.57 -0.43 -30.62
C GLY A 218 15.94 -1.82 -30.79
N VAL A 219 15.79 -2.60 -29.72
CA VAL A 219 15.18 -3.93 -29.75
C VAL A 219 13.75 -3.87 -29.22
N MET A 220 12.80 -4.40 -29.99
CA MET A 220 11.40 -4.55 -29.56
C MET A 220 11.32 -5.47 -28.34
N GLN A 221 10.63 -5.02 -27.29
CA GLN A 221 10.43 -5.77 -26.06
C GLN A 221 9.09 -6.50 -26.08
N ASN A 222 9.06 -7.67 -25.45
CA ASN A 222 7.80 -8.32 -25.09
C ASN A 222 7.27 -7.67 -23.80
N ILE A 223 6.09 -7.08 -23.87
CA ILE A 223 5.45 -6.33 -22.78
C ILE A 223 4.28 -7.10 -22.12
N GLY A 224 4.06 -8.35 -22.52
CA GLY A 224 3.06 -9.22 -21.91
C GLY A 224 3.52 -9.79 -20.56
N TYR A 225 2.55 -10.15 -19.73
CA TYR A 225 2.79 -10.94 -18.53
C TYR A 225 2.77 -12.44 -18.85
N HIS A 226 3.53 -13.23 -18.11
CA HIS A 226 3.75 -14.65 -18.38
C HIS A 226 3.55 -15.44 -17.08
N ALA A 227 2.54 -16.31 -17.04
CA ALA A 227 2.22 -17.10 -15.84
C ALA A 227 3.37 -18.02 -15.40
N ASP A 228 4.23 -18.39 -16.36
CA ASP A 228 5.44 -19.21 -16.20
C ASP A 228 6.71 -18.38 -15.97
N TYR A 229 6.59 -17.07 -15.74
CA TYR A 229 7.73 -16.24 -15.41
C TYR A 229 8.37 -16.69 -14.09
N ASP A 230 9.63 -17.09 -14.17
CA ASP A 230 10.46 -17.40 -13.02
C ASP A 230 11.49 -16.29 -12.81
N ALA A 231 11.40 -15.63 -11.65
CA ALA A 231 12.29 -14.52 -11.35
C ALA A 231 13.74 -15.03 -11.21
N PRO A 232 14.72 -14.49 -11.95
CA PRO A 232 16.11 -14.96 -11.90
C PRO A 232 16.78 -14.73 -10.53
N PHE A 233 16.15 -13.92 -9.67
CA PHE A 233 16.57 -13.67 -8.31
C PHE A 233 15.40 -13.98 -7.37
N HIS A 234 15.50 -15.13 -6.69
CA HIS A 234 14.55 -15.46 -5.64
C HIS A 234 14.89 -14.64 -4.39
N LEU A 235 14.01 -13.71 -4.05
CA LEU A 235 14.11 -12.99 -2.80
C LEU A 235 13.96 -13.98 -1.64
N THR A 236 14.85 -13.90 -0.64
CA THR A 236 14.77 -14.73 0.57
C THR A 236 13.67 -14.29 1.54
N GLY A 237 12.78 -13.41 1.08
CA GLY A 237 11.68 -12.83 1.84
C GLY A 237 11.05 -11.65 1.08
N PRO A 238 9.88 -11.18 1.54
CA PRO A 238 9.13 -10.11 0.88
C PRO A 238 9.85 -8.75 0.99
N LEU A 239 9.81 -7.93 -0.05
CA LEU A 239 10.42 -6.59 -0.05
C LEU A 239 9.71 -5.68 0.95
N THR A 240 8.40 -5.88 1.09
CA THR A 240 7.51 -5.09 1.95
C THR A 240 7.32 -5.70 3.34
N LYS A 241 8.22 -6.59 3.80
CA LYS A 241 8.11 -7.29 5.10
C LYS A 241 7.86 -6.39 6.33
N HIS A 242 8.22 -5.12 6.25
CA HIS A 242 8.04 -4.11 7.30
C HIS A 242 6.60 -3.56 7.35
N LEU A 243 5.82 -3.78 6.30
CA LEU A 243 4.38 -3.48 6.22
C LEU A 243 3.52 -4.68 6.57
N TYR A 244 4.13 -5.81 6.92
CA TYR A 244 3.42 -7.05 7.24
C TYR A 244 3.17 -7.11 8.73
N SER A 245 2.04 -7.73 9.11
CA SER A 245 1.89 -8.20 10.47
C SER A 245 3.01 -9.18 10.77
N GLN A 246 3.74 -8.96 11.87
CA GLN A 246 4.73 -9.93 12.33
C GLN A 246 4.00 -11.17 12.86
N PRO A 247 4.61 -12.36 12.77
CA PRO A 247 3.98 -13.54 13.32
C PRO A 247 3.69 -13.42 14.81
N PRO A 248 2.45 -13.74 15.25
CA PRO A 248 2.11 -13.67 16.66
C PRO A 248 2.98 -14.64 17.46
N VAL A 249 3.30 -14.27 18.70
CA VAL A 249 3.98 -15.14 19.66
C VAL A 249 3.11 -15.22 20.89
N ILE A 250 2.80 -16.44 21.35
CA ILE A 250 2.04 -16.65 22.58
C ILE A 250 3.02 -16.97 23.72
N ALA A 251 2.90 -16.26 24.82
CA ALA A 251 3.75 -16.43 26.00
C ALA A 251 2.99 -17.01 27.20
N ASN A 252 1.73 -16.59 27.42
CA ASN A 252 0.93 -17.05 28.56
C ASN A 252 -0.58 -17.13 28.24
N LEU A 253 -1.29 -17.94 29.02
CA LEU A 253 -2.73 -18.17 28.95
C LEU A 253 -3.35 -18.18 30.35
N GLU A 254 -4.37 -17.36 30.58
CA GLU A 254 -5.06 -17.26 31.88
C GLU A 254 -6.59 -17.16 31.71
N PRO A 255 -7.40 -18.02 32.37
CA PRO A 255 -6.98 -19.22 33.07
C PRO A 255 -6.54 -20.33 32.10
N ALA A 256 -5.58 -21.16 32.51
CA ALA A 256 -5.18 -22.37 31.78
C ALA A 256 -6.04 -23.61 32.12
N LEU A 257 -6.92 -23.49 33.12
CA LEU A 257 -7.82 -24.53 33.60
C LEU A 257 -9.22 -23.94 33.80
N ILE A 258 -10.22 -24.57 33.20
CA ILE A 258 -11.63 -24.19 33.34
C ILE A 258 -12.49 -25.43 33.56
N VAL A 259 -13.73 -25.24 34.00
CA VAL A 259 -14.68 -26.32 34.26
C VAL A 259 -15.55 -26.56 33.02
N GLN A 260 -15.95 -27.81 32.80
CA GLN A 260 -16.87 -28.19 31.75
C GLN A 260 -18.15 -27.33 31.74
N GLY A 261 -18.47 -26.80 30.56
CA GLY A 261 -19.63 -25.94 30.32
C GLY A 261 -19.48 -24.49 30.80
N SER A 262 -18.28 -24.05 31.16
CA SER A 262 -18.01 -22.65 31.49
C SER A 262 -18.07 -21.75 30.25
N GLU A 263 -18.68 -20.58 30.42
CA GLU A 263 -18.49 -19.43 29.52
C GLU A 263 -17.48 -18.48 30.16
N VAL A 264 -16.37 -18.22 29.48
CA VAL A 264 -15.22 -17.52 30.08
C VAL A 264 -14.44 -16.75 29.03
N TRP A 265 -13.86 -15.63 29.44
CA TRP A 265 -12.83 -14.94 28.66
C TRP A 265 -11.46 -15.45 29.08
N VAL A 266 -10.73 -16.04 28.13
CA VAL A 266 -9.32 -16.38 28.32
C VAL A 266 -8.46 -15.20 27.90
N ARG A 267 -7.52 -14.82 28.76
CA ARG A 267 -6.50 -13.82 28.52
C ARG A 267 -5.27 -14.50 27.94
N VAL A 268 -4.89 -14.08 26.74
CA VAL A 268 -3.71 -14.56 26.02
C VAL A 268 -2.71 -13.41 25.97
N THR A 269 -1.50 -13.61 26.50
CA THR A 269 -0.42 -12.62 26.41
C THR A 269 0.73 -13.12 25.55
N GLY A 270 1.46 -12.18 24.97
CA GLY A 270 2.45 -12.50 23.96
C GLY A 270 3.11 -11.28 23.33
N ALA A 271 3.45 -11.40 22.05
CA ALA A 271 3.99 -10.31 21.25
C ALA A 271 3.42 -10.37 19.82
N ASN A 272 3.53 -9.25 19.11
CA ASN A 272 3.12 -9.09 17.72
C ASN A 272 1.62 -9.31 17.47
N PHE A 273 0.77 -9.05 18.47
CA PHE A 273 -0.66 -9.01 18.24
C PHE A 273 -1.03 -7.71 17.54
N SER A 274 -2.02 -7.78 16.66
CA SER A 274 -2.56 -6.65 15.93
C SER A 274 -4.08 -6.56 16.16
N PRO A 275 -4.72 -5.43 15.85
CA PRO A 275 -6.16 -5.28 16.03
C PRO A 275 -7.03 -6.32 15.31
N ASN A 276 -6.49 -6.98 14.29
CA ASN A 276 -7.14 -8.07 13.55
C ASN A 276 -6.72 -9.48 14.01
N SER A 277 -5.87 -9.62 15.03
CA SER A 277 -5.54 -10.94 15.61
C SER A 277 -6.77 -11.56 16.27
N VAL A 278 -6.93 -12.86 16.07
CA VAL A 278 -8.04 -13.66 16.57
C VAL A 278 -7.50 -14.82 17.40
N VAL A 279 -8.06 -15.03 18.59
CA VAL A 279 -7.79 -16.20 19.42
C VAL A 279 -8.44 -17.42 18.77
N LEU A 280 -7.69 -18.52 18.70
CA LEU A 280 -8.17 -19.80 18.22
C LEU A 280 -8.39 -20.75 19.40
N PHE A 281 -9.54 -21.43 19.43
CA PHE A 281 -9.81 -22.58 20.30
C PHE A 281 -9.81 -23.85 19.44
N ASP A 282 -8.78 -24.67 19.59
CA ASP A 282 -8.53 -25.89 18.81
C ASP A 282 -8.59 -25.65 17.29
N GLY A 283 -7.88 -24.60 16.87
CA GLY A 283 -7.81 -24.17 15.47
C GLY A 283 -9.04 -23.39 14.97
N LYS A 284 -10.08 -23.20 15.78
CA LYS A 284 -11.29 -22.47 15.39
C LYS A 284 -11.31 -21.06 16.00
N PRO A 285 -11.56 -20.00 15.22
CA PRO A 285 -11.60 -18.65 15.73
C PRO A 285 -12.72 -18.46 16.75
N VAL A 286 -12.43 -17.72 17.81
CA VAL A 286 -13.42 -17.30 18.81
C VAL A 286 -13.56 -15.79 18.83
N GLU A 287 -14.67 -15.30 19.40
CA GLU A 287 -14.84 -13.86 19.61
C GLU A 287 -13.64 -13.33 20.40
N THR A 288 -12.96 -12.34 19.83
CA THR A 288 -11.68 -11.84 20.36
C THR A 288 -11.77 -10.33 20.58
N LYS A 289 -11.25 -9.88 21.72
CA LYS A 289 -11.04 -8.48 22.05
C LYS A 289 -9.55 -8.18 22.02
N PHE A 290 -9.16 -7.26 21.15
CA PHE A 290 -7.81 -6.69 21.13
C PHE A 290 -7.64 -5.73 22.30
N VAL A 291 -6.69 -6.00 23.19
CA VAL A 291 -6.34 -5.12 24.31
C VAL A 291 -5.10 -4.31 23.97
N GLY A 292 -4.09 -4.96 23.39
CA GLY A 292 -2.84 -4.34 22.96
C GLY A 292 -1.99 -5.30 22.13
N ASP A 293 -0.84 -4.84 21.68
CA ASP A 293 0.10 -5.62 20.86
C ASP A 293 0.73 -6.82 21.57
N ASN A 294 0.46 -6.97 22.87
CA ASN A 294 0.91 -8.05 23.73
C ASN A 294 -0.23 -8.76 24.48
N GLU A 295 -1.50 -8.39 24.25
CA GLU A 295 -2.64 -8.96 24.97
C GLU A 295 -3.94 -9.04 24.14
N LEU A 296 -4.55 -10.22 24.13
CA LEU A 296 -5.87 -10.51 23.56
C LEU A 296 -6.75 -11.22 24.59
N HIS A 297 -8.06 -10.96 24.55
CA HIS A 297 -9.04 -11.76 25.29
C HIS A 297 -9.91 -12.54 24.32
N GLY A 298 -9.97 -13.86 24.43
CA GLY A 298 -10.85 -14.72 23.62
C GLY A 298 -12.04 -15.24 24.44
N ARG A 299 -13.27 -15.17 23.91
CA ARG A 299 -14.47 -15.72 24.59
C ARG A 299 -14.69 -17.17 24.21
N LEU A 300 -14.66 -18.05 25.21
CA LEU A 300 -15.07 -19.44 25.08
C LEU A 300 -16.51 -19.58 25.57
N THR A 301 -17.36 -20.17 24.74
CA THR A 301 -18.77 -20.43 25.06
C THR A 301 -18.94 -21.78 25.75
N ALA A 302 -20.03 -21.94 26.52
CA ALA A 302 -20.38 -23.20 27.16
C ALA A 302 -20.48 -24.39 26.18
N ASN A 303 -20.87 -24.14 24.92
CA ASN A 303 -20.92 -25.17 23.88
C ASN A 303 -19.51 -25.64 23.47
N GLN A 304 -18.55 -24.72 23.38
CA GLN A 304 -17.16 -25.04 23.03
C GLN A 304 -16.46 -25.79 24.17
N THR A 305 -16.80 -25.49 25.42
CA THR A 305 -16.22 -26.09 26.63
C THR A 305 -17.08 -27.24 27.18
N SER A 306 -18.01 -27.76 26.39
CA SER A 306 -18.98 -28.76 26.82
C SER A 306 -18.40 -30.15 27.07
N HIS A 307 -17.18 -30.42 26.59
CA HIS A 307 -16.51 -31.70 26.74
C HIS A 307 -15.20 -31.49 27.52
N PRO A 308 -14.92 -32.32 28.54
CA PRO A 308 -13.62 -32.30 29.19
C PRO A 308 -12.51 -32.71 28.22
N GLY A 309 -11.34 -32.11 28.36
CA GLY A 309 -10.20 -32.41 27.49
C GLY A 309 -9.13 -31.34 27.51
N ASN A 310 -8.04 -31.61 26.77
CA ASN A 310 -6.98 -30.66 26.52
C ASN A 310 -7.22 -30.01 25.16
N TYR A 311 -7.34 -28.69 25.15
CA TYR A 311 -7.55 -27.90 23.96
C TYR A 311 -6.33 -27.00 23.72
N LEU A 312 -6.08 -26.63 22.47
CA LEU A 312 -5.04 -25.67 22.13
C LEU A 312 -5.64 -24.27 21.99
N ILE A 313 -5.04 -23.30 22.68
CA ILE A 313 -5.31 -21.87 22.48
C ILE A 313 -4.24 -21.28 21.60
N GLY A 314 -4.59 -21.01 20.34
CA GLY A 314 -3.73 -20.34 19.38
C GLY A 314 -4.08 -18.88 19.18
N VAL A 315 -3.29 -18.18 18.37
CA VAL A 315 -3.58 -16.84 17.86
C VAL A 315 -3.28 -16.85 16.38
N GLU A 316 -4.27 -16.47 15.57
CA GLU A 316 -4.10 -16.21 14.15
C GLU A 316 -4.12 -14.71 13.94
N THR A 317 -3.15 -14.21 13.19
CA THR A 317 -3.20 -12.88 12.62
C THR A 317 -3.43 -13.05 11.11
N PRO A 318 -4.58 -12.60 10.57
CA PRO A 318 -4.87 -12.71 9.14
C PRO A 318 -3.82 -12.04 8.27
N LYS A 319 -3.74 -12.51 7.02
CA LYS A 319 -2.92 -11.90 5.97
C LYS A 319 -3.21 -10.40 5.80
N PRO A 320 -2.24 -9.61 5.31
CA PRO A 320 -0.89 -10.01 4.90
C PRO A 320 0.09 -10.19 6.06
N GLY A 321 0.92 -11.24 5.99
CA GLY A 321 1.78 -11.65 7.10
C GLY A 321 0.98 -12.27 8.26
N GLY A 322 1.52 -12.17 9.48
CA GLY A 322 0.90 -12.69 10.70
C GLY A 322 0.98 -14.22 10.76
N GLY A 323 0.04 -14.90 10.11
CA GLY A 323 -0.07 -16.35 10.19
C GLY A 323 -0.50 -16.81 11.59
N VAL A 324 -0.23 -18.07 11.90
CA VAL A 324 -0.74 -18.74 13.11
C VAL A 324 0.40 -19.04 14.08
N ALA A 325 0.25 -18.58 15.32
CA ALA A 325 1.10 -18.99 16.43
C ALA A 325 0.65 -20.35 16.99
N GLY A 326 1.62 -21.23 17.26
CA GLY A 326 1.38 -22.47 17.98
C GLY A 326 0.79 -22.22 19.38
N GLY A 327 -0.15 -23.06 19.80
CA GLY A 327 -1.01 -22.78 20.95
C GLY A 327 -0.53 -23.28 22.31
N LEU A 328 -1.02 -22.64 23.39
CA LEU A 328 -0.88 -23.11 24.77
C LEU A 328 -2.04 -24.05 25.14
N GLY A 329 -1.77 -25.03 26.01
CA GLY A 329 -2.79 -25.96 26.48
C GLY A 329 -3.80 -25.29 27.43
N LEU A 330 -5.08 -25.43 27.12
CA LEU A 330 -6.19 -25.17 28.03
C LEU A 330 -6.80 -26.51 28.46
N ILE A 331 -6.92 -26.71 29.77
CA ILE A 331 -7.58 -27.89 30.33
C ILE A 331 -9.03 -27.52 30.62
N VAL A 332 -9.97 -28.29 30.07
CA VAL A 332 -11.38 -28.30 30.48
C VAL A 332 -11.57 -29.52 31.37
N ASP A 333 -11.75 -29.29 32.67
CA ASP A 333 -11.91 -30.36 33.65
C ASP A 333 -13.38 -30.74 33.85
N TYR A 334 -13.61 -31.96 34.31
CA TYR A 334 -14.95 -32.41 34.71
C TYR A 334 -15.47 -31.61 35.91
N ARG A 335 -16.80 -31.55 36.04
CA ARG A 335 -17.45 -30.94 37.21
C ARG A 335 -17.31 -31.77 38.48
#